data_AF-A0A2M7CEH5-F1
#
_entry.id   AF-A0A2M7CEH5-F1
#
_cell.length_a   1.000
_cell.length_b   1.000
_cell.length_c   1.000
_cell.angle_alpha   90.00
_cell.angle_beta   90.00
_cell.angle_gamma   90.00
#
_symmetry.space_group_name_H-M   'P 1'
#
loop_
_entity.id
_entity.type
_entity.pdbx_description
1 polymer ?
#
loop_
_entity_poly.entity_id
_entity_poly.type
_entity_poly.pdbx_seq_one_letter_code
_entity_poly.pdbx_strand_id
1 'polypeptide(L)'
;MNVPINISISAEAVAWYAAIVSTLALIITFLKYWSERINVVVKCKSNWRVIGGGSIYAPNKDYVVVTVINKGKRPVTIQNVGFVSKNKKDEKGILSDSLLGPRELKEGKSTDYLIEQDLVDLKKIKYFVAYDLTGRAYKGKLK
;
A
#
# COMPACT_ATOMS: atom_id res chain seq x y z
N MET A 1 -51.06 15.10 42.26
CA MET A 1 -50.17 14.14 42.94
C MET A 1 -49.47 13.32 41.87
N ASN A 2 -48.14 13.42 41.75
CA ASN A 2 -47.36 12.53 40.87
C ASN A 2 -47.01 11.28 41.67
N VAL A 3 -47.54 10.12 41.26
CA VAL A 3 -47.12 8.82 41.80
C VAL A 3 -45.77 8.48 41.16
N PRO A 4 -44.69 8.26 41.93
CA PRO A 4 -43.42 7.86 41.36
C PRO A 4 -43.54 6.43 40.81
N ILE A 5 -43.26 6.27 39.52
CA ILE A 5 -43.19 4.97 38.86
C ILE A 5 -41.80 4.38 39.18
N ASN A 6 -41.75 3.34 40.01
CA ASN A 6 -40.52 2.59 40.29
C ASN A 6 -40.35 1.48 39.25
N ILE A 7 -39.33 1.60 38.39
CA ILE A 7 -38.97 0.58 37.41
C ILE A 7 -37.86 -0.28 38.03
N SER A 8 -38.17 -1.53 38.41
CA SER A 8 -37.16 -2.49 38.88
C SER A 8 -36.61 -3.30 37.69
N ILE A 9 -35.43 -2.95 37.23
CA ILE A 9 -34.73 -3.72 36.19
C ILE A 9 -33.91 -4.80 36.90
N SER A 10 -34.06 -6.06 36.52
CA SER A 10 -33.27 -7.15 37.11
C SER A 10 -31.81 -7.04 36.66
N ALA A 11 -30.86 -7.26 37.58
CA ALA A 11 -29.43 -7.24 37.26
C ALA A 11 -29.04 -8.26 36.18
N GLU A 12 -29.74 -9.40 36.15
CA GLU A 12 -29.60 -10.41 35.11
C GLU A 12 -30.03 -9.87 33.74
N ALA A 13 -31.13 -9.11 33.67
CA ALA A 13 -31.58 -8.48 32.43
C ALA A 13 -30.55 -7.52 31.85
N VAL A 14 -29.87 -6.77 32.71
CA VAL A 14 -28.79 -5.88 32.34
C VAL A 14 -27.55 -6.67 31.89
N ALA A 15 -27.23 -7.79 32.54
CA ALA A 15 -26.03 -8.58 32.28
C ALA A 15 -26.03 -9.24 30.89
N TRP A 16 -27.13 -9.89 30.48
CA TRP A 16 -27.18 -10.52 29.15
C TRP A 16 -27.21 -9.47 28.03
N TYR A 17 -27.92 -8.35 28.25
CA TYR A 17 -27.91 -7.23 27.32
C TYR A 17 -26.49 -6.65 27.15
N ALA A 18 -25.79 -6.40 28.26
CA ALA A 18 -24.42 -5.92 28.25
C ALA A 18 -23.47 -6.91 27.55
N ALA A 19 -23.65 -8.22 27.75
CA ALA A 19 -22.85 -9.24 27.09
C ALA A 19 -23.03 -9.24 25.56
N ILE A 20 -24.27 -9.11 25.07
CA ILE A 20 -24.57 -9.04 23.64
C ILE A 20 -23.95 -7.78 23.02
N VAL A 21 -24.20 -6.62 23.63
CA VAL A 21 -23.68 -5.34 23.13
C VAL A 21 -22.15 -5.34 23.12
N SER A 22 -21.52 -5.87 24.17
CA SER A 22 -20.05 -5.97 24.25
C SER A 22 -19.48 -6.87 23.17
N THR A 23 -20.12 -8.01 22.92
CA THR A 23 -19.69 -8.96 21.88
C THR A 23 -19.79 -8.32 20.49
N LEU A 24 -20.89 -7.62 20.22
CA LEU A 24 -21.11 -6.96 18.93
C LEU A 24 -20.12 -5.80 18.71
N ALA A 25 -19.84 -5.02 19.75
CA ALA A 25 -18.82 -3.97 19.71
C ALA A 25 -17.42 -4.54 19.43
N LEU A 26 -17.07 -5.68 20.04
CA LEU A 26 -15.80 -6.36 19.79
C LEU A 26 -15.69 -6.83 18.34
N ILE A 27 -16.74 -7.43 17.78
CA ILE A 27 -16.79 -7.87 16.38
C ILE A 27 -16.58 -6.68 15.43
N ILE A 28 -17.32 -5.58 15.62
CA ILE A 28 -17.18 -4.38 14.78
C ILE A 28 -15.76 -3.82 14.86
N THR A 29 -15.19 -3.76 16.06
CA THR A 29 -13.82 -3.27 16.27
C THR A 29 -12.80 -4.16 15.57
N PHE A 30 -12.97 -5.47 15.64
CA PHE A 30 -12.10 -6.43 14.96
C PHE A 30 -12.19 -6.30 13.42
N LEU A 31 -13.40 -6.16 12.88
CA LEU A 31 -13.62 -5.95 11.45
C LEU A 31 -13.01 -4.64 10.95
N LYS A 32 -13.16 -3.54 11.71
CA LYS A 32 -12.52 -2.25 11.41
C LYS A 32 -11.00 -2.38 11.42
N TYR A 33 -10.44 -2.99 12.47
CA TYR A 33 -9.00 -3.22 12.58
C TYR A 33 -8.45 -4.01 11.39
N TRP A 34 -9.17 -5.03 10.91
CA TRP A 34 -8.76 -5.79 9.74
C TRP A 34 -8.83 -4.97 8.44
N SER A 35 -9.90 -4.21 8.25
CA SER A 35 -10.11 -3.39 7.04
C SER A 35 -9.16 -2.19 6.96
N GLU A 36 -8.67 -1.66 8.08
CA GLU A 36 -7.83 -0.47 8.15
C GLU A 36 -6.33 -0.75 8.00
N ARG A 37 -5.95 -2.00 7.74
CA ARG A 37 -4.55 -2.35 7.56
C ARG A 37 -3.97 -1.67 6.32
N ILE A 38 -2.71 -1.27 6.43
CA ILE A 38 -1.93 -0.79 5.29
C ILE A 38 -1.80 -1.95 4.30
N ASN A 39 -2.16 -1.70 3.05
CA ASN A 39 -2.11 -2.69 1.99
C ASN A 39 -1.59 -2.03 0.71
N VAL A 40 -0.29 -2.12 0.48
CA VAL A 40 0.34 -1.56 -0.73
C VAL A 40 0.71 -2.71 -1.66
N VAL A 41 0.35 -2.55 -2.94
CA VAL A 41 0.63 -3.53 -4.00
C VAL A 41 1.56 -2.89 -5.02
N VAL A 42 2.64 -3.60 -5.35
CA VAL A 42 3.59 -3.22 -6.40
C VAL A 42 3.35 -4.10 -7.62
N LYS A 43 3.09 -3.48 -8.77
CA LYS A 43 2.97 -4.13 -10.08
C LYS A 43 4.08 -3.63 -10.98
N CYS A 44 4.67 -4.52 -11.75
CA CYS A 44 5.78 -4.19 -12.65
C CYS A 44 5.45 -4.69 -14.05
N LYS A 45 5.66 -3.84 -15.04
CA LYS A 45 5.50 -4.16 -16.47
C LYS A 45 6.71 -3.64 -17.24
N SER A 46 7.14 -4.36 -18.26
CA SER A 46 8.23 -3.98 -19.17
C SER A 46 7.71 -3.73 -20.59
N ASN A 47 8.56 -3.15 -21.45
CA ASN A 47 8.27 -2.83 -22.85
C ASN A 47 7.17 -1.77 -23.04
N TRP A 48 7.14 -0.76 -22.16
CA TRP A 48 6.21 0.37 -22.28
C TRP A 48 6.93 1.58 -22.87
N ARG A 49 6.25 2.31 -23.78
CA ARG A 49 6.77 3.54 -24.37
C ARG A 49 5.98 4.74 -23.88
N VAL A 50 6.68 5.81 -23.56
CA VAL A 50 6.07 7.11 -23.29
C VAL A 50 5.82 7.79 -24.63
N ILE A 51 4.56 8.08 -24.95
CA ILE A 51 4.15 8.78 -26.18
C ILE A 51 3.66 10.18 -25.78
N GLY A 52 4.14 11.23 -26.46
CA GLY A 52 3.74 12.62 -26.24
C GLY A 52 4.44 13.35 -25.08
N GLY A 53 5.65 12.91 -24.69
CA GLY A 53 6.34 13.37 -23.47
C GLY A 53 7.01 14.75 -23.55
N GLY A 54 6.98 15.48 -22.43
CA GLY A 54 7.87 16.60 -22.12
C GLY A 54 9.29 16.14 -21.72
N SER A 55 10.20 17.10 -21.48
CA SER A 55 11.68 16.93 -21.50
C SER A 55 12.32 15.85 -20.60
N ILE A 56 11.57 15.24 -19.68
CA ILE A 56 12.12 14.38 -18.61
C ILE A 56 12.24 12.92 -19.05
N TYR A 57 11.50 12.49 -20.08
CA TYR A 57 11.55 11.13 -20.59
C TYR A 57 11.94 11.14 -22.07
N ALA A 58 13.00 10.42 -22.42
CA ALA A 58 13.45 10.30 -23.78
C ALA A 58 12.35 9.66 -24.66
N PRO A 59 11.93 10.33 -25.76
CA PRO A 59 11.05 9.69 -26.73
C PRO A 59 11.80 8.50 -27.38
N ASN A 60 11.04 7.47 -27.79
CA ASN A 60 11.55 6.25 -28.42
C ASN A 60 12.37 5.31 -27.54
N LYS A 61 12.38 5.48 -26.21
CA LYS A 61 12.91 4.47 -25.29
C LYS A 61 11.80 3.58 -24.73
N ASP A 62 12.16 2.32 -24.48
CA ASP A 62 11.33 1.38 -23.74
C ASP A 62 11.63 1.52 -22.25
N TYR A 63 10.58 1.53 -21.44
CA TYR A 63 10.62 1.71 -20.01
C TYR A 63 10.02 0.52 -19.28
N VAL A 64 10.57 0.29 -18.08
CA VAL A 64 9.95 -0.54 -17.06
C VAL A 64 9.10 0.37 -16.19
N VAL A 65 7.82 0.04 -16.07
CA VAL A 65 6.85 0.76 -15.26
C VAL A 65 6.61 -0.02 -13.97
N VAL A 66 6.93 0.62 -12.85
CA VAL A 66 6.67 0.11 -11.50
C VAL A 66 5.52 0.91 -10.91
N THR A 67 4.32 0.33 -10.95
CA THR A 67 3.11 0.92 -10.37
C THR A 67 3.00 0.52 -8.91
N VAL A 68 2.96 1.50 -8.03
CA VAL A 68 2.69 1.31 -6.60
C VAL A 68 1.26 1.77 -6.31
N ILE A 69 0.46 0.89 -5.70
CA ILE A 69 -0.98 1.11 -5.46
C ILE A 69 -1.26 0.97 -3.98
N ASN A 70 -1.91 1.96 -3.37
CA ASN A 70 -2.45 1.81 -2.03
C ASN A 70 -3.88 1.24 -2.09
N LYS A 71 -4.03 -0.04 -1.73
CA LYS A 71 -5.33 -0.71 -1.55
C LYS A 71 -5.88 -0.60 -0.13
N GLY A 72 -5.10 -0.07 0.80
CA GLY A 72 -5.52 0.14 2.18
C GLY A 72 -6.24 1.48 2.35
N LYS A 73 -6.96 1.61 3.46
CA LYS A 73 -7.66 2.86 3.83
C LYS A 73 -6.72 3.94 4.35
N ARG A 74 -5.57 3.55 4.91
CA ARG A 74 -4.60 4.49 5.48
C ARG A 74 -3.69 5.04 4.39
N PRO A 75 -3.48 6.37 4.31
CA PRO A 75 -2.52 6.94 3.37
C PRO A 75 -1.11 6.43 3.67
N VAL A 76 -0.34 6.21 2.60
CA VAL A 76 1.04 5.74 2.69
C VAL A 76 1.93 6.61 1.83
N THR A 77 3.04 7.07 2.38
CA THR A 77 4.04 7.82 1.62
C THR A 77 5.15 6.89 1.17
N ILE A 78 5.29 6.73 -0.14
CA ILE A 78 6.37 5.96 -0.75
C ILE A 78 7.58 6.85 -0.84
N GLN A 79 8.66 6.46 -0.16
CA GLN A 79 9.91 7.19 -0.15
C GLN A 79 10.76 6.80 -1.35
N ASN A 80 11.05 5.50 -1.47
CA ASN A 80 11.99 4.99 -2.46
C ASN A 80 11.43 3.76 -3.18
N VAL A 81 11.59 3.71 -4.50
CA VAL A 81 11.31 2.51 -5.30
C VAL A 81 12.60 2.00 -5.92
N GLY A 82 12.78 0.69 -5.89
CA GLY A 82 14.01 0.02 -6.29
C GLY A 82 13.78 -1.40 -6.81
N PHE A 83 14.88 -2.11 -7.01
CA PHE A 83 14.89 -3.52 -7.33
C PHE A 83 15.95 -4.26 -6.53
N VAL A 84 15.77 -5.58 -6.42
CA VAL A 84 16.74 -6.49 -5.82
C VAL A 84 17.15 -7.51 -6.88
N SER A 85 18.45 -7.67 -7.07
CA SER A 85 19.05 -8.64 -7.99
C SER A 85 18.97 -10.07 -7.47
N LYS A 86 19.03 -11.05 -8.36
CA LYS A 86 19.12 -12.50 -8.07
C LYS A 86 20.55 -12.93 -7.72
N ASN A 87 21.55 -12.06 -7.88
CA ASN A 87 22.95 -12.37 -7.64
C ASN A 87 23.23 -12.70 -6.16
N LYS A 88 24.32 -13.46 -5.90
CA LYS A 88 24.71 -13.95 -4.56
C LYS A 88 24.84 -12.87 -3.47
N LYS A 89 24.94 -11.59 -3.84
CA LYS A 89 25.08 -10.45 -2.92
C LYS A 89 23.80 -9.60 -2.76
N ASP A 90 22.67 -10.02 -3.33
CA ASP A 90 21.39 -9.30 -3.28
C ASP A 90 21.57 -7.78 -3.56
N GLU A 91 22.30 -7.45 -4.63
CA GLU A 91 22.53 -6.06 -5.04
C GLU A 91 21.19 -5.33 -5.18
N LYS A 92 21.13 -4.12 -4.61
CA LYS A 92 19.93 -3.27 -4.58
C LYS A 92 20.18 -2.05 -5.46
N GLY A 93 19.24 -1.78 -6.35
CA GLY A 93 19.19 -0.53 -7.12
C GLY A 93 18.00 0.32 -6.72
N ILE A 94 18.14 1.64 -6.78
CA ILE A 94 17.04 2.60 -6.63
C ILE A 94 16.71 3.15 -8.04
N LEU A 95 15.43 3.30 -8.34
CA LEU A 95 14.98 3.88 -9.62
C LEU A 95 15.25 5.39 -9.59
N SER A 96 15.75 5.93 -10.70
CA SER A 96 16.04 7.36 -10.84
C SER A 96 14.81 8.24 -10.62
N ASP A 97 13.64 7.83 -11.10
CA ASP A 97 12.38 8.55 -10.90
C ASP A 97 11.97 8.65 -9.41
N SER A 98 12.51 7.76 -8.58
CA SER A 98 12.31 7.82 -7.13
C SER A 98 13.06 8.98 -6.47
N LEU A 99 14.07 9.54 -7.13
CA LEU A 99 14.85 10.67 -6.61
C LEU A 99 14.09 12.00 -6.72
N LEU A 100 12.97 12.04 -7.45
CA LEU A 100 12.07 13.20 -7.49
C LEU A 100 11.41 13.50 -6.14
N GLY A 101 11.48 12.55 -5.20
CA GLY A 101 11.04 12.72 -3.82
C GLY A 101 9.87 11.82 -3.43
N PRO A 102 9.49 11.84 -2.14
CA PRO A 102 8.43 10.99 -1.63
C PRO A 102 7.07 11.33 -2.22
N ARG A 103 6.25 10.31 -2.52
CA ARG A 103 4.90 10.47 -3.08
C ARG A 103 3.86 9.89 -2.13
N GLU A 104 2.89 10.71 -1.73
CA GLU A 104 1.77 10.24 -0.90
C GLU A 104 0.71 9.53 -1.74
N LEU A 105 0.33 8.33 -1.31
CA LEU A 105 -0.74 7.53 -1.90
C LEU A 105 -1.92 7.42 -0.94
N LYS A 106 -3.01 8.12 -1.28
CA LYS A 106 -4.32 7.97 -0.62
C LYS A 106 -4.98 6.64 -1.01
N GLU A 107 -6.04 6.27 -0.29
CA GLU A 107 -6.81 5.06 -0.57
C GLU A 107 -7.20 4.94 -2.05
N GLY A 108 -6.92 3.78 -2.65
CA GLY A 108 -7.22 3.46 -4.04
C GLY A 108 -6.35 4.17 -5.07
N LYS A 109 -5.44 5.06 -4.67
CA LYS A 109 -4.56 5.80 -5.58
C LYS A 109 -3.30 5.00 -5.90
N SER A 110 -2.72 5.33 -7.05
CA SER A 110 -1.48 4.75 -7.53
C SER A 110 -0.52 5.82 -8.04
N THR A 111 0.76 5.49 -8.05
CA THR A 111 1.80 6.26 -8.73
C THR A 111 2.68 5.30 -9.51
N ASP A 112 3.21 5.80 -10.62
CA ASP A 112 4.09 5.03 -11.50
C ASP A 112 5.52 5.57 -11.37
N TYR A 113 6.47 4.64 -11.28
CA TYR A 113 7.89 4.93 -11.35
C TYR A 113 8.45 4.31 -12.62
N LEU A 114 9.16 5.13 -13.40
CA LEU A 114 9.71 4.70 -14.67
C LEU A 114 11.23 4.59 -14.59
N ILE A 115 11.77 3.59 -15.29
CA ILE A 115 13.20 3.46 -15.55
C ILE A 115 13.41 2.94 -16.96
N GLU A 116 14.42 3.47 -17.64
CA GLU A 116 14.77 3.02 -18.98
C GLU A 116 15.20 1.54 -18.92
N GLN A 117 14.65 0.74 -19.83
CA GLN A 117 14.83 -0.70 -19.82
C GLN A 117 16.24 -1.14 -20.24
N ASP A 118 16.94 -0.32 -21.02
CA ASP A 118 18.33 -0.51 -21.43
C ASP A 118 19.32 -0.43 -20.24
N LEU A 119 18.99 0.36 -19.22
CA LEU A 119 19.82 0.52 -18.01
C LEU A 119 19.70 -0.64 -17.03
N VAL A 120 18.74 -1.56 -17.22
CA VAL A 120 18.45 -2.63 -16.25
C VAL A 120 18.35 -3.99 -16.89
N ASP A 121 19.18 -4.94 -16.44
CA ASP A 121 19.08 -6.34 -16.85
C ASP A 121 17.92 -7.05 -16.13
N LEU A 122 16.74 -7.03 -16.75
CA LEU A 122 15.50 -7.62 -16.22
C LEU A 122 15.65 -9.11 -15.83
N LYS A 123 16.53 -9.86 -16.50
CA LYS A 123 16.73 -11.29 -16.20
C LYS A 123 17.37 -11.49 -14.83
N LYS A 124 18.25 -10.57 -14.45
CA LYS A 124 18.94 -10.55 -13.15
C LYS A 124 18.07 -10.00 -12.02
N ILE A 125 16.92 -9.38 -12.29
CA ILE A 125 16.04 -8.86 -11.24
C ILE A 125 15.22 -9.99 -10.60
N LYS A 126 15.22 -10.05 -9.26
CA LYS A 126 14.42 -10.97 -8.45
C LYS A 126 13.02 -10.42 -8.20
N TYR A 127 12.94 -9.16 -7.78
CA TYR A 127 11.71 -8.40 -7.59
C TYR A 127 12.00 -6.91 -7.51
N PHE A 128 10.98 -6.10 -7.78
CA PHE A 128 10.95 -4.68 -7.45
C PHE A 128 10.40 -4.48 -6.04
N VAL A 129 10.82 -3.40 -5.40
CA VAL A 129 10.47 -3.08 -4.02
C VAL A 129 10.16 -1.61 -3.87
N ALA A 130 9.07 -1.29 -3.19
CA ALA A 130 8.74 0.05 -2.75
C ALA A 130 8.94 0.14 -1.23
N TYR A 131 9.64 1.17 -0.78
CA TYR A 131 9.88 1.48 0.62
C TYR A 131 9.02 2.67 1.03
N ASP A 132 8.27 2.53 2.12
CA ASP A 132 7.59 3.67 2.75
C ASP A 132 8.54 4.47 3.65
N LEU A 133 8.09 5.66 4.09
CA LEU A 133 8.84 6.50 5.03
C LEU A 133 9.15 5.82 6.37
N THR A 134 8.42 4.77 6.74
CA THR A 134 8.65 4.00 7.98
C THR A 134 9.61 2.82 7.77
N GLY A 135 10.12 2.62 6.56
CA GLY A 135 11.06 1.56 6.20
C GLY A 135 10.40 0.22 5.84
N ARG A 136 9.07 0.14 5.70
CA ARG A 136 8.42 -1.11 5.28
C ARG A 136 8.61 -1.32 3.78
N ALA A 137 8.87 -2.57 3.42
CA ALA A 137 9.16 -2.98 2.05
C ALA A 137 7.98 -3.75 1.44
N TYR A 138 7.47 -3.26 0.30
CA TYR A 138 6.41 -3.90 -0.47
C TYR A 138 7.00 -4.43 -1.78
N LYS A 139 6.78 -5.71 -2.07
CA LYS A 139 7.47 -6.41 -3.18
C LYS A 139 6.52 -6.69 -4.34
N GLY A 140 7.02 -6.50 -5.56
CA GLY A 140 6.33 -6.83 -6.80
C GLY A 140 7.27 -7.60 -7.74
N LYS A 141 6.81 -8.73 -8.29
CA LYS A 141 7.56 -9.43 -9.34
C LYS A 141 7.23 -8.82 -10.69
N LEU A 142 8.21 -8.82 -11.58
CA LEU A 142 7.97 -8.53 -13.00
C LEU A 142 7.01 -9.59 -13.56
N LYS A 143 5.99 -9.14 -14.27
CA LYS A 143 5.07 -9.99 -15.01
C LYS A 143 5.39 -9.96 -16.50
#